data_AF-A0AA50YCQ0-F1
#
_entry.id   AF-A0AA50YCQ0-F1
#
_cell.length_a   1.000
_cell.length_b   1.000
_cell.length_c   1.000
_cell.angle_alpha   90.00
_cell.angle_beta   90.00
_cell.angle_gamma   90.00
#
_symmetry.space_group_name_H-M   'P 1'
#
loop_
_entity.id
_entity.type
_entity.pdbx_description
1 polymer ?
#
loop_
_entity_poly.entity_id
_entity_poly.type
_entity_poly.pdbx_seq_one_letter_code
_entity_poly.pdbx_strand_id
1 'polypeptide(L)'
;RLQAQQDAVNLVCHSKTRSNPENNVGLLTLANVEVLATLTSDVGRILSKLHRVQPNGDINILTGIRIAHLALKHRQGKNHKMRIVVFVGSPINSDEKELVKLAKRLKKEKVTCDVISFGEDSDNNPLLTSFVSTLNGKDNTSGGSHLVSVPAGGCVVLSDALISSPIIGGDGAGPSGSGLSPFEFGVDPNEDPELALALRVSMEEQRQRQEEESRRQQANV
;
A
#
# COMPACT_ATOMS: atom_id res chain seq x y z
N ARG A 1 -2.93 -17.98 -4.07
CA ARG A 1 -2.37 -17.29 -2.88
C ARG A 1 -0.94 -16.83 -3.14
N LEU A 2 0.02 -17.73 -3.40
CA LEU A 2 1.41 -17.36 -3.68
C LEU A 2 1.56 -16.40 -4.88
N GLN A 3 0.92 -16.70 -6.00
CA GLN A 3 0.98 -15.85 -7.19
C GLN A 3 0.39 -14.45 -6.94
N ALA A 4 -0.75 -14.38 -6.26
CA ALA A 4 -1.35 -13.10 -5.88
C ALA A 4 -0.48 -12.29 -4.90
N GLN A 5 0.28 -12.95 -4.01
CA GLN A 5 1.29 -12.28 -3.19
C GLN A 5 2.48 -11.79 -4.02
N GLN A 6 2.91 -12.56 -5.03
CA GLN A 6 3.96 -12.14 -5.95
C GLN A 6 3.55 -10.88 -6.72
N ASP A 7 2.32 -10.87 -7.24
CA ASP A 7 1.77 -9.72 -7.95
C ASP A 7 1.63 -8.48 -7.04
N ALA A 8 1.18 -8.69 -5.80
CA ALA A 8 1.09 -7.63 -4.79
C ALA A 8 2.46 -7.02 -4.46
N VAL A 9 3.48 -7.85 -4.19
CA VAL A 9 4.85 -7.38 -3.93
C VAL A 9 5.41 -6.66 -5.15
N ASN A 10 5.16 -7.18 -6.35
CA ASN A 10 5.60 -6.58 -7.60
C ASN A 10 5.01 -5.18 -7.78
N LEU A 11 3.72 -5.02 -7.51
CA LEU A 11 3.01 -3.76 -7.61
C LEU A 11 3.54 -2.74 -6.58
N VAL A 12 3.74 -3.15 -5.33
CA VAL A 12 4.31 -2.27 -4.28
C VAL A 12 5.73 -1.84 -4.65
N CYS A 13 6.57 -2.75 -5.14
CA CYS A 13 7.93 -2.43 -5.59
C CYS A 13 7.90 -1.38 -6.71
N HIS A 14 7.12 -1.63 -7.77
CA HIS A 14 7.01 -0.71 -8.90
C HIS A 14 6.40 0.64 -8.52
N SER A 15 5.43 0.66 -7.60
CA SER A 15 4.83 1.89 -7.10
C SER A 15 5.85 2.74 -6.33
N LYS A 16 6.62 2.12 -5.43
CA LYS A 16 7.64 2.83 -4.65
C LYS A 16 8.85 3.26 -5.48
N THR A 17 9.28 2.47 -6.45
CA THR A 17 10.36 2.86 -7.38
C THR A 17 9.92 4.00 -8.31
N ARG A 18 8.65 4.04 -8.72
CA ARG A 18 8.10 5.16 -9.52
C ARG A 18 7.95 6.44 -8.71
N SER A 19 7.54 6.34 -7.45
CA SER A 19 7.41 7.49 -6.56
C SER A 19 8.76 8.18 -6.33
N ASN A 20 9.83 7.40 -6.08
CA ASN A 20 11.19 7.93 -6.03
C ASN A 20 12.19 6.89 -6.55
N PRO A 21 13.04 7.23 -7.54
CA PRO A 21 14.01 6.30 -8.11
C PRO A 21 15.16 5.92 -7.15
N GLU A 22 15.37 6.71 -6.08
CA GLU A 22 16.36 6.41 -5.03
C GLU A 22 15.83 5.45 -3.95
N ASN A 23 14.54 5.06 -4.03
CA ASN A 23 13.97 4.13 -3.08
C ASN A 23 14.63 2.75 -3.20
N ASN A 24 15.00 2.22 -2.04
CA ASN A 24 15.55 0.88 -1.93
C ASN A 24 14.49 -0.05 -1.33
N VAL A 25 14.31 -1.20 -1.95
CA VAL A 25 13.39 -2.23 -1.48
C VAL A 25 14.20 -3.45 -1.04
N GLY A 26 13.77 -4.09 0.04
CA GLY A 26 14.35 -5.32 0.55
C GLY A 26 13.29 -6.41 0.64
N LEU A 27 13.73 -7.67 0.62
CA LEU A 27 12.85 -8.83 0.76
C LEU A 27 13.32 -9.69 1.94
N LEU A 28 12.38 -9.95 2.85
CA LEU A 28 12.57 -10.77 4.05
C LEU A 28 11.40 -11.75 4.17
N THR A 29 11.70 -12.96 4.62
CA THR A 29 10.71 -14.02 4.88
C THR A 29 10.33 -14.05 6.36
N LEU A 30 9.07 -14.39 6.66
CA LEU A 30 8.59 -14.47 8.04
C LEU A 30 8.47 -15.91 8.57
N ALA A 31 8.50 -16.91 7.68
CA ALA A 31 8.35 -18.32 8.06
C ALA A 31 9.66 -18.93 8.59
N ASN A 32 10.75 -18.78 7.83
CA ASN A 32 12.11 -18.90 8.32
C ASN A 32 12.71 -17.51 8.22
N VAL A 33 12.93 -16.82 9.33
CA VAL A 33 13.29 -15.40 9.28
C VAL A 33 14.70 -15.20 8.72
N GLU A 34 14.78 -14.98 7.41
CA GLU A 34 16.02 -14.78 6.67
C GLU A 34 15.88 -13.60 5.68
N VAL A 35 17.01 -12.94 5.41
CA VAL A 35 17.08 -11.84 4.46
C VAL A 35 17.40 -12.42 3.09
N LEU A 36 16.40 -12.52 2.22
CA LEU A 36 16.56 -13.03 0.85
C LEU A 36 17.23 -12.03 -0.08
N ALA A 37 16.87 -10.75 0.10
CA ALA A 37 17.44 -9.63 -0.63
C ALA A 37 17.62 -8.45 0.33
N THR A 38 18.85 -7.94 0.39
CA THR A 38 19.16 -6.68 1.06
C THR A 38 18.55 -5.51 0.29
N LEU A 39 18.56 -4.32 0.90
CA LEU A 39 18.12 -3.07 0.27
C LEU A 39 18.79 -2.89 -1.10
N THR A 40 17.98 -2.89 -2.15
CA THR A 40 18.41 -2.72 -3.53
C THR A 40 17.36 -1.92 -4.32
N SER A 41 17.81 -1.18 -5.33
CA SER A 41 16.93 -0.53 -6.31
C SER A 41 16.53 -1.46 -7.46
N ASP A 42 17.18 -2.63 -7.57
CA ASP A 42 16.92 -3.59 -8.65
C ASP A 42 15.74 -4.51 -8.32
N VAL A 43 14.59 -4.20 -8.92
CA VAL A 43 13.36 -4.99 -8.81
C VAL A 43 13.54 -6.40 -9.40
N GLY A 44 14.35 -6.57 -10.44
CA GLY A 44 14.56 -7.85 -11.10
C GLY A 44 15.22 -8.90 -10.19
N ARG A 45 16.16 -8.45 -9.34
CA ARG A 45 16.80 -9.30 -8.33
C ARG A 45 15.82 -9.79 -7.27
N ILE A 46 14.90 -8.92 -6.85
CA ILE A 46 13.86 -9.24 -5.86
C ILE A 46 12.88 -10.26 -6.45
N LEU A 47 12.39 -10.04 -7.67
CA LEU A 47 11.45 -10.94 -8.35
C LEU A 47 12.05 -12.33 -8.56
N SER A 48 13.30 -12.40 -9.02
CA SER A 48 14.01 -13.67 -9.22
C SER A 48 14.13 -14.48 -7.93
N LYS A 49 14.33 -13.80 -6.79
CA LYS A 49 14.36 -14.45 -5.47
C LYS A 49 12.96 -14.86 -5.03
N LEU A 50 11.96 -14.01 -5.25
CA LEU A 50 10.56 -14.26 -4.86
C LEU A 50 9.96 -15.49 -5.57
N HIS A 51 10.28 -15.71 -6.85
CA HIS A 51 9.84 -16.91 -7.58
C HIS A 51 10.46 -18.22 -7.05
N ARG A 52 11.62 -18.15 -6.39
CA ARG A 52 12.29 -19.30 -5.79
C ARG A 52 11.82 -19.58 -4.36
N VAL A 53 11.07 -18.67 -3.75
CA VAL A 53 10.54 -18.86 -2.39
C VAL A 53 9.44 -19.91 -2.41
N GLN A 54 9.59 -20.92 -1.56
CA GLN A 54 8.53 -21.88 -1.27
C GLN A 54 7.88 -21.53 0.08
N PRO A 55 6.55 -21.60 0.18
CA PRO A 55 5.84 -21.36 1.44
C PRO A 55 6.04 -22.57 2.37
N ASN A 56 7.05 -22.50 3.23
CA ASN A 56 7.35 -23.54 4.22
C ASN A 56 7.50 -22.92 5.61
N GLY A 57 6.89 -23.54 6.63
CA GLY A 57 7.05 -23.20 8.04
C GLY A 57 5.93 -22.34 8.64
N ASP A 58 6.09 -22.02 9.93
CA ASP A 58 5.16 -21.21 10.73
C ASP A 58 5.59 -19.74 10.76
N ILE A 59 4.63 -18.81 10.79
CA ILE A 59 4.92 -17.39 10.78
C ILE A 59 5.41 -16.91 12.16
N ASN A 60 6.57 -16.24 12.21
CA ASN A 60 7.06 -15.57 13.42
C ASN A 60 7.28 -14.07 13.20
N ILE A 61 6.23 -13.28 13.47
CA ILE A 61 6.23 -11.83 13.27
C ILE A 61 7.19 -11.12 14.23
N LEU A 62 7.30 -11.57 15.48
CA LEU A 62 8.13 -10.93 16.50
C LEU A 62 9.61 -10.90 16.10
N THR A 63 10.11 -12.04 15.62
CA THR A 63 11.50 -12.18 15.14
C THR A 63 11.68 -11.47 13.80
N GLY A 64 10.69 -11.58 12.90
CA GLY A 64 10.65 -10.88 11.61
C GLY A 64 10.86 -9.38 11.73
N ILE A 65 10.09 -8.72 12.59
CA ILE A 65 10.18 -7.27 12.80
C ILE A 65 11.54 -6.86 13.39
N ARG A 66 12.11 -7.65 14.31
CA ARG A 66 13.44 -7.36 14.89
C ARG A 66 14.54 -7.41 13.83
N ILE A 67 14.51 -8.41 12.97
CA ILE A 67 15.49 -8.58 11.89
C ILE A 67 15.27 -7.51 10.81
N ALA A 68 14.03 -7.21 10.45
CA ALA A 68 13.71 -6.13 9.51
C ALA A 68 14.25 -4.78 9.99
N HIS A 69 14.12 -4.48 11.29
CA HIS A 69 14.68 -3.28 11.86
C HIS A 69 16.22 -3.27 11.79
N LEU A 70 16.90 -4.39 12.04
CA LEU A 70 18.36 -4.50 11.89
C LEU A 70 18.80 -4.30 10.42
N ALA A 71 18.02 -4.81 9.47
CA ALA A 71 18.26 -4.61 8.04
C ALA A 71 18.13 -3.13 7.64
N LEU A 72 17.17 -2.41 8.21
CA LEU A 72 16.98 -0.98 7.97
C LEU A 72 18.11 -0.11 8.53
N LYS A 73 18.86 -0.55 9.55
CA LYS A 73 20.04 0.15 10.05
C LYS A 73 21.21 0.16 9.07
N HIS A 74 21.33 -0.86 8.22
CA HIS A 74 22.41 -1.00 7.24
C HIS A 74 22.12 -0.30 5.90
N ARG A 75 21.22 0.70 5.91
CA ARG A 75 20.90 1.49 4.73
C ARG A 75 22.04 2.46 4.37
N GLN A 76 22.25 2.62 3.07
CA GLN A 76 23.26 3.54 2.53
C GLN A 76 22.85 5.02 2.71
N GLY A 77 21.56 5.35 2.56
CA GLY A 77 21.03 6.70 2.76
C GLY A 77 20.46 6.92 4.16
N LYS A 78 21.05 7.83 4.94
CA LYS A 78 20.55 8.20 6.29
C LYS A 78 19.24 8.99 6.27
N ASN A 79 18.89 9.60 5.12
CA ASN A 79 17.71 10.44 4.96
C ASN A 79 16.43 9.65 4.59
N HIS A 80 16.53 8.36 4.30
CA HIS A 80 15.35 7.57 3.95
C HIS A 80 14.43 7.38 5.16
N LYS A 81 13.11 7.50 4.95
CA LYS A 81 12.13 7.11 5.97
C LYS A 81 12.09 5.59 6.08
N MET A 82 12.01 5.07 7.31
CA MET A 82 11.88 3.63 7.54
C MET A 82 10.42 3.23 7.41
N ARG A 83 10.14 2.35 6.44
CA ARG A 83 8.83 1.74 6.26
C ARG A 83 8.99 0.23 6.13
N ILE A 84 8.20 -0.50 6.89
CA ILE A 84 8.08 -1.96 6.83
C ILE A 84 6.68 -2.26 6.33
N VAL A 85 6.55 -3.12 5.33
CA VAL A 85 5.27 -3.64 4.85
C VAL A 85 5.26 -5.14 5.15
N VAL A 86 4.30 -5.58 5.96
CA VAL A 86 4.20 -6.97 6.44
C VAL A 86 2.95 -7.60 5.85
N PHE A 87 3.14 -8.69 5.12
CA PHE A 87 2.02 -9.50 4.64
C PHE A 87 1.79 -10.68 5.60
N VAL A 88 0.58 -10.77 6.13
CA VAL A 88 0.14 -11.81 7.06
C VAL A 88 -0.99 -12.59 6.40
N GLY A 89 -0.88 -13.92 6.36
CA GLY A 89 -1.89 -14.79 5.75
C GLY A 89 -2.13 -16.07 6.52
N SER A 90 -1.78 -16.07 7.81
CA SER A 90 -1.82 -17.23 8.70
C SER A 90 -2.17 -16.74 10.11
N PRO A 91 -2.82 -17.57 10.94
CA PRO A 91 -3.12 -17.23 12.32
C PRO A 91 -1.82 -16.98 13.10
N ILE A 92 -1.79 -15.90 13.88
CA ILE A 92 -0.62 -15.49 14.65
C ILE A 92 -0.82 -15.82 16.12
N ASN A 93 -0.08 -16.80 16.63
CA ASN A 93 -0.02 -17.05 18.06
C ASN A 93 1.11 -16.18 18.66
N SER A 94 0.83 -14.90 18.86
CA SER A 94 1.81 -13.94 19.40
C SER A 94 1.26 -13.25 20.65
N ASP A 95 2.10 -13.15 21.68
CA ASP A 95 1.75 -12.48 22.92
C ASP A 95 1.58 -10.97 22.71
N GLU A 96 0.41 -10.45 23.06
CA GLU A 96 0.09 -9.02 22.98
C GLU A 96 1.11 -8.15 23.75
N LYS A 97 1.60 -8.65 24.89
CA LYS A 97 2.61 -7.96 25.72
C LYS A 97 3.93 -7.74 24.99
N GLU A 98 4.36 -8.70 24.18
CA GLU A 98 5.59 -8.57 23.39
C GLU A 98 5.39 -7.63 22.21
N LEU A 99 4.22 -7.71 21.58
CA LEU A 99 3.83 -6.87 20.46
C LEU A 99 3.80 -5.38 20.86
N VAL A 100 3.25 -5.06 22.05
CA VAL A 100 3.27 -3.71 22.63
C VAL A 100 4.68 -3.23 22.94
N LYS A 101 5.57 -4.10 23.45
CA LYS A 101 6.99 -3.74 23.68
C LYS A 101 7.70 -3.42 22.37
N LEU A 102 7.42 -4.18 21.30
CA LEU A 102 7.97 -3.92 19.97
C LEU A 102 7.43 -2.63 19.38
N ALA A 103 6.12 -2.37 19.48
CA ALA A 103 5.51 -1.11 19.03
C ALA A 103 6.18 0.12 19.68
N LYS A 104 6.42 0.07 21.00
CA LYS A 104 7.13 1.14 21.72
C LYS A 104 8.58 1.33 21.24
N ARG A 105 9.27 0.26 20.86
CA ARG A 105 10.63 0.34 20.30
C ARG A 105 10.63 0.98 18.91
N LEU A 106 9.76 0.51 18.02
CA LEU A 106 9.59 1.05 16.66
C LEU A 106 9.22 2.53 16.67
N LYS A 107 8.41 2.96 17.64
CA LYS A 107 8.05 4.37 17.83
C LYS A 107 9.25 5.25 18.16
N LYS A 108 10.20 4.78 19.00
CA LYS A 108 11.43 5.53 19.32
C LYS A 108 12.32 5.72 18.09
N GLU A 109 12.32 4.73 17.20
CA GLU A 109 13.14 4.71 16.00
C GLU A 109 12.44 5.36 14.80
N LYS A 110 11.18 5.83 14.96
CA LYS A 110 10.37 6.44 13.90
C LYS A 110 10.19 5.52 12.68
N VAL A 111 9.93 4.24 12.93
CA VAL A 111 9.64 3.25 11.89
C VAL A 111 8.13 3.19 11.65
N THR A 112 7.71 3.30 10.39
CA THR A 112 6.32 3.07 9.96
C THR A 112 6.13 1.59 9.61
N CYS A 113 5.02 0.98 10.03
CA CYS A 113 4.76 -0.44 9.79
C CYS A 113 3.35 -0.63 9.22
N ASP A 114 3.25 -0.94 7.93
CA ASP A 114 1.99 -1.27 7.29
C ASP A 114 1.77 -2.79 7.36
N VAL A 115 0.61 -3.22 7.82
CA VAL A 115 0.25 -4.63 7.93
C VAL A 115 -0.88 -4.91 6.96
N ILE A 116 -0.69 -5.93 6.12
CA ILE A 116 -1.67 -6.39 5.16
C ILE A 116 -2.05 -7.82 5.56
N SER A 117 -3.28 -7.97 6.05
CA SER A 117 -3.85 -9.26 6.43
C SER A 117 -4.65 -9.82 5.27
N PHE A 118 -4.38 -11.07 4.89
CA PHE A 118 -5.14 -11.79 3.88
C PHE A 118 -5.77 -13.05 4.47
N GLY A 119 -7.05 -13.25 4.17
CA GLY A 119 -7.69 -14.56 4.28
C GLY A 119 -8.41 -14.84 5.61
N GLU A 120 -7.90 -14.35 6.75
CA GLU A 120 -8.50 -14.61 8.06
C GLU A 120 -8.61 -13.30 8.86
N ASP A 121 -9.82 -12.72 8.84
CA ASP A 121 -10.11 -11.40 9.41
C ASP A 121 -10.67 -11.45 10.84
N SER A 122 -11.08 -12.61 11.37
CA SER A 122 -11.78 -12.67 12.66
C SER A 122 -10.83 -12.73 13.87
N ASP A 123 -9.79 -13.56 13.82
CA ASP A 123 -8.97 -13.83 15.01
C ASP A 123 -7.71 -12.96 15.11
N ASN A 124 -7.13 -12.57 13.96
CA ASN A 124 -5.88 -11.81 13.91
C ASN A 124 -6.09 -10.29 14.00
N ASN A 125 -7.25 -9.81 13.55
CA ASN A 125 -7.55 -8.38 13.44
C ASN A 125 -7.50 -7.61 14.77
N PRO A 126 -8.00 -8.12 15.92
CA PRO A 126 -7.89 -7.39 17.19
C PRO A 126 -6.43 -7.20 17.65
N LEU A 127 -5.57 -8.21 17.48
CA LEU A 127 -4.15 -8.15 17.85
C LEU A 127 -3.37 -7.17 16.97
N LEU A 128 -3.64 -7.17 15.66
CA LEU A 128 -3.00 -6.26 14.71
C LEU A 128 -3.49 -4.82 14.89
N THR A 129 -4.78 -4.65 15.20
CA THR A 129 -5.37 -3.33 15.48
C THR A 129 -4.77 -2.71 16.74
N SER A 130 -4.60 -3.48 17.82
CA SER A 130 -3.97 -2.95 19.05
C SER A 130 -2.50 -2.56 18.82
N PHE A 131 -1.78 -3.34 18.00
CA PHE A 131 -0.42 -3.02 17.59
C PHE A 131 -0.33 -1.73 16.77
N VAL A 132 -1.14 -1.59 15.73
CA VAL A 132 -1.16 -0.41 14.85
C VAL A 132 -1.62 0.84 15.62
N SER A 133 -2.61 0.72 16.49
CA SER A 133 -3.05 1.80 17.38
C SER A 133 -1.92 2.27 18.32
N THR A 134 -1.14 1.32 18.87
CA THR A 134 0.02 1.64 19.73
C THR A 134 1.15 2.31 18.94
N LEU A 135 1.36 1.89 17.69
CA LEU A 135 2.36 2.48 16.78
C LEU A 135 1.99 3.92 16.39
N ASN A 136 0.75 4.15 15.99
CA ASN A 136 0.27 5.46 15.57
C ASN A 136 0.24 6.44 16.76
N GLY A 137 -0.29 6.02 17.91
CA GLY A 137 -0.38 6.85 19.11
C GLY A 137 -0.87 8.29 18.82
N LYS A 138 -0.35 9.28 19.55
CA LYS A 138 -0.76 10.70 19.47
C LYS A 138 -0.18 11.48 18.28
N ASP A 139 0.60 10.84 17.41
CA ASP A 139 1.22 11.49 16.26
C ASP A 139 0.31 11.34 15.04
N ASN A 140 -0.53 12.35 14.78
CA ASN A 140 -1.31 12.50 13.54
C ASN A 140 -0.40 12.88 12.36
N THR A 141 0.70 12.17 12.15
CA THR A 141 1.51 12.37 10.94
C THR A 141 0.83 11.60 9.81
N SER A 142 0.48 12.30 8.74
CA SER A 142 -0.24 11.87 7.52
C SER A 142 0.39 10.72 6.71
N GLY A 143 1.31 9.97 7.30
CA GLY A 143 1.91 8.73 6.77
C GLY A 143 2.04 7.68 7.88
N GLY A 144 0.97 7.47 8.63
CA GLY A 144 0.89 6.52 9.75
C GLY A 144 1.03 5.06 9.32
N SER A 145 0.97 4.16 10.30
CA SER A 145 0.89 2.71 10.10
C SER A 145 -0.54 2.33 9.74
N HIS A 146 -0.74 1.57 8.67
CA HIS A 146 -2.07 1.16 8.23
C HIS A 146 -2.26 -0.33 8.37
N LEU A 147 -3.47 -0.73 8.77
CA LEU A 147 -3.93 -2.11 8.71
C LEU A 147 -4.86 -2.25 7.51
N VAL A 148 -4.51 -3.14 6.58
CA VAL A 148 -5.33 -3.47 5.42
C VAL A 148 -5.78 -4.92 5.58
N SER A 149 -7.06 -5.12 5.87
CA SER A 149 -7.69 -6.43 5.83
C SER A 149 -8.26 -6.69 4.44
N VAL A 150 -7.97 -7.86 3.88
CA VAL A 150 -8.60 -8.31 2.64
C VAL A 150 -9.43 -9.55 2.92
N PRO A 151 -10.77 -9.45 2.83
CA PRO A 151 -11.67 -10.55 3.16
C PRO A 151 -11.53 -11.73 2.18
N ALA A 152 -11.63 -12.95 2.71
CA ALA A 152 -11.67 -14.18 1.92
C ALA A 152 -13.05 -14.34 1.25
N GLY A 153 -13.25 -13.65 0.12
CA GLY A 153 -14.51 -13.76 -0.62
C GLY A 153 -14.47 -13.31 -2.08
N GLY A 154 -13.43 -12.60 -2.52
CA GLY A 154 -13.31 -12.13 -3.89
C GLY A 154 -11.97 -12.48 -4.49
N CYS A 155 -11.98 -13.28 -5.56
CA CYS A 155 -10.87 -13.39 -6.51
C CYS A 155 -10.56 -12.05 -7.22
N VAL A 156 -11.27 -10.97 -6.88
CA VAL A 156 -11.09 -9.63 -7.41
C VAL A 156 -10.00 -8.92 -6.61
N VAL A 157 -8.78 -9.25 -7.02
CA VAL A 157 -7.60 -8.39 -7.06
C VAL A 157 -7.13 -7.84 -5.71
N LEU A 158 -6.27 -8.61 -5.02
CA LEU A 158 -5.41 -8.11 -3.93
C LEU A 158 -4.70 -6.80 -4.32
N SER A 159 -4.33 -6.69 -5.59
CA SER A 159 -3.72 -5.52 -6.20
C SER A 159 -4.61 -4.27 -6.15
N ASP A 160 -5.94 -4.39 -6.26
CA ASP A 160 -6.89 -3.27 -6.27
C ASP A 160 -7.22 -2.80 -4.84
N ALA A 161 -7.30 -3.73 -3.88
CA ALA A 161 -7.33 -3.41 -2.46
C ALA A 161 -6.02 -2.74 -1.98
N LEU A 162 -4.88 -3.05 -2.63
CA LEU A 162 -3.59 -2.40 -2.36
C LEU A 162 -3.46 -1.03 -3.05
N ILE A 163 -4.03 -0.86 -4.26
CA ILE A 163 -4.08 0.41 -4.98
C ILE A 163 -4.99 1.41 -4.25
N SER A 164 -6.16 0.97 -3.77
CA SER A 164 -7.07 1.80 -2.98
C SER A 164 -6.57 2.06 -1.55
N SER A 165 -5.59 1.28 -1.09
CA SER A 165 -5.00 1.45 0.24
C SER A 165 -3.98 2.59 0.30
N PRO A 166 -3.91 3.34 1.42
CA PRO A 166 -2.92 4.41 1.64
C PRO A 166 -1.46 3.96 1.56
N ILE A 167 -1.17 2.65 1.45
CA ILE A 167 0.16 2.12 1.16
C ILE A 167 0.70 2.67 -0.17
N ILE A 168 -0.19 2.85 -1.15
CA ILE A 168 0.11 3.39 -2.48
C ILE A 168 -0.40 4.83 -2.61
N GLY A 169 -1.62 5.11 -2.15
CA GLY A 169 -2.24 6.45 -2.25
C GLY A 169 -1.65 7.53 -1.33
N GLY A 170 -0.96 7.15 -0.25
CA GLY A 170 -0.44 8.09 0.74
C GLY A 170 0.78 8.91 0.30
N ASP A 171 1.41 8.56 -0.83
CA ASP A 171 2.61 9.26 -1.36
C ASP A 171 2.30 10.08 -2.64
N GLY A 172 1.07 10.58 -2.80
CA GLY A 172 0.75 11.57 -3.83
C GLY A 172 0.76 11.06 -5.27
N ALA A 173 0.56 9.75 -5.46
CA ALA A 173 0.31 9.17 -6.77
C ALA A 173 -1.18 8.85 -6.88
N GLY A 174 -1.96 9.83 -7.33
CA GLY A 174 -3.35 9.63 -7.72
C GLY A 174 -3.44 8.51 -8.79
N PRO A 175 -4.41 7.60 -8.69
CA PRO A 175 -4.63 6.61 -9.72
C PRO A 175 -5.14 7.32 -10.98
N SER A 176 -4.24 7.54 -11.93
CA SER A 176 -4.63 7.88 -13.29
C SER A 176 -5.39 6.70 -13.87
N GLY A 177 -6.70 6.88 -14.02
CA GLY A 177 -7.56 6.02 -14.84
C GLY A 177 -8.56 5.19 -14.06
N SER A 178 -9.77 5.73 -13.88
CA SER A 178 -11.02 5.18 -14.46
C SER A 178 -12.21 5.60 -13.60
N GLY A 179 -13.07 6.47 -14.16
CA GLY A 179 -14.41 6.70 -13.61
C GLY A 179 -14.73 8.15 -13.25
N LEU A 180 -15.12 8.91 -14.29
CA LEU A 180 -16.09 10.01 -14.28
C LEU A 180 -16.58 10.42 -12.88
N SER A 181 -15.78 11.24 -12.20
CA SER A 181 -16.15 11.92 -10.96
C SER A 181 -15.83 13.40 -11.15
N PRO A 182 -16.81 14.33 -11.14
CA PRO A 182 -16.57 15.77 -11.33
C PRO A 182 -15.69 16.44 -10.24
N PHE A 183 -15.21 15.67 -9.27
CA PHE A 183 -14.36 16.11 -8.16
C PHE A 183 -12.86 15.86 -8.40
N GLU A 184 -12.46 15.30 -9.54
CA GLU A 184 -11.07 14.98 -9.88
C GLU A 184 -10.40 16.05 -10.76
N PHE A 185 -10.50 17.33 -10.39
CA PHE A 185 -9.59 18.37 -10.94
C PHE A 185 -8.84 19.13 -9.84
N GLY A 186 -8.99 18.75 -8.57
CA GLY A 186 -8.30 19.42 -7.46
C GLY A 186 -8.65 20.91 -7.32
N VAL A 187 -9.78 21.36 -7.90
CA VAL A 187 -10.25 22.73 -7.80
C VAL A 187 -11.21 22.78 -6.62
N ASP A 188 -10.71 23.28 -5.49
CA ASP A 188 -11.58 23.65 -4.38
C ASP A 188 -12.51 24.78 -4.89
N PRO A 189 -13.85 24.62 -4.85
CA PRO A 189 -14.79 25.65 -5.32
C PRO A 189 -14.64 27.00 -4.60
N ASN A 190 -13.92 27.01 -3.48
CA ASN A 190 -13.62 28.21 -2.71
C ASN A 190 -12.34 28.95 -3.16
N GLU A 191 -11.41 28.28 -3.85
CA GLU A 191 -10.13 28.92 -4.22
C GLU A 191 -10.20 29.64 -5.57
N ASP A 192 -10.88 29.09 -6.58
CA ASP A 192 -10.98 29.72 -7.91
C ASP A 192 -12.36 29.53 -8.59
N PRO A 193 -13.34 30.43 -8.32
CA PRO A 193 -14.70 30.30 -8.82
C PRO A 193 -14.82 30.45 -10.35
N GLU A 194 -13.90 31.16 -11.00
CA GLU A 194 -13.87 31.31 -12.46
C GLU A 194 -13.48 30.01 -13.17
N LEU A 195 -12.57 29.23 -12.59
CA LEU A 195 -12.13 27.96 -13.18
C LEU A 195 -13.21 26.88 -13.04
N ALA A 196 -13.91 26.86 -11.91
CA ALA A 196 -15.07 25.99 -11.70
C ALA A 196 -16.20 26.28 -12.70
N LEU A 197 -16.44 27.56 -13.00
CA LEU A 197 -17.38 27.97 -14.05
C LEU A 197 -16.91 27.53 -15.44
N ALA A 198 -15.64 27.73 -15.78
CA ALA A 198 -15.08 27.36 -17.08
C ALA A 198 -15.16 25.85 -17.36
N LEU A 199 -14.89 25.01 -16.36
CA LEU A 199 -15.01 23.56 -16.46
C LEU A 199 -16.47 23.12 -16.61
N ARG A 200 -17.39 23.74 -15.86
CA ARG A 200 -18.83 23.45 -15.97
C ARG A 200 -19.36 23.80 -17.37
N VAL A 201 -18.98 24.97 -17.89
CA VAL A 201 -19.35 25.43 -19.23
C VAL A 201 -18.75 24.53 -20.32
N SER A 202 -17.47 24.11 -20.17
CA SER A 202 -16.81 23.22 -21.15
C SER A 202 -17.45 21.83 -21.22
N MET A 203 -17.89 21.29 -20.07
CA MET A 203 -18.57 19.99 -20.01
C MET A 203 -19.98 20.06 -20.61
N GLU A 204 -20.70 21.16 -20.37
CA GLU A 204 -22.04 21.38 -20.92
C GLU A 204 -22.01 21.59 -22.45
N GLU A 205 -20.99 22.30 -22.95
CA GLU A 205 -20.80 22.49 -24.39
C GLU A 205 -20.39 21.19 -25.10
N GLN A 206 -19.54 20.35 -24.49
CA GLN A 206 -19.23 19.03 -25.04
C GLN A 206 -20.45 18.11 -25.07
N ARG A 207 -21.32 18.18 -24.05
CA ARG A 207 -22.55 17.39 -24.01
C ARG A 207 -23.53 17.80 -25.10
N GLN A 208 -23.69 19.11 -25.34
CA GLN A 208 -24.54 19.60 -26.43
C GLN A 208 -24.03 19.17 -27.80
N ARG A 209 -22.70 19.19 -28.04
CA ARG A 209 -22.13 18.72 -29.30
C ARG A 209 -22.37 17.22 -29.51
N GLN A 210 -22.25 16.39 -28.48
CA GLN A 210 -22.54 14.95 -28.57
C GLN A 210 -24.03 14.66 -28.80
N GLU A 211 -24.93 15.45 -28.19
CA GLU A 211 -26.37 15.34 -28.43
C GLU A 211 -26.76 15.78 -29.85
N GLU A 212 -26.11 16.80 -30.40
CA GLU A 212 -26.33 17.20 -31.81
C GLU A 212 -25.76 16.20 -32.82
N GLU A 213 -24.58 15.64 -32.56
CA GLU A 213 -24.01 14.59 -33.41
C GLU A 213 -24.83 13.30 -33.36
N SER A 214 -25.30 12.88 -32.18
CA SER A 214 -26.16 11.70 -32.06
C SER A 214 -27.54 11.91 -32.71
N ARG A 215 -28.09 13.13 -32.64
CA ARG A 215 -29.35 13.49 -33.32
C ARG A 215 -29.20 13.55 -34.84
N ARG A 216 -28.04 14.00 -35.36
CA ARG A 216 -27.71 13.94 -36.79
C ARG A 216 -27.50 12.50 -37.28
N GLN A 217 -26.90 11.64 -36.46
CA GLN A 217 -26.72 10.23 -36.80
C GLN A 217 -28.05 9.45 -36.79
N GLN A 218 -28.99 9.77 -35.90
CA GLN A 218 -30.33 9.16 -35.89
C GLN A 218 -31.25 9.64 -37.03
N ALA A 219 -30.97 10.79 -37.65
CA ALA A 219 -31.76 11.30 -38.78
C ALA A 219 -31.30 10.77 -40.15
N ASN A 220 -30.20 10.02 -40.21
CA ASN A 220 -29.62 9.49 -41.45
C ASN A 220 -29.66 7.96 -41.54
N VAL A 221 -30.57 7.32 -40.80
CA VAL A 221 -30.99 5.91 -40.89
C VAL A 221 -32.49 5.88 -41.11
#